data_AF-A0A7S3KGQ1-F1
#
_entry.id   AF-A0A7S3KGQ1-F1
#
_cell.length_a   1.000
_cell.length_b   1.000
_cell.length_c   1.000
_cell.angle_alpha   90.00
_cell.angle_beta   90.00
_cell.angle_gamma   90.00
#
_symmetry.space_group_name_H-M   'P 1'
#
loop_
_entity.id
_entity.type
_entity.pdbx_description
1 polymer ?
#
loop_
_entity_poly.entity_id
_entity_poly.type
_entity_poly.pdbx_seq_one_letter_code
_entity_poly.pdbx_strand_id
1 'polypeptide(L)'
;KFIALGVTLLWIIACIWRICSFTSEFEEMRVLDNDHWLQELRTSLLNDYHNSKSATSLTISFIWGLDYLDKENVDRWDPRDVGELKYDENMKLHPEANQHDILGLC
;
A
#
# COMPACT_ATOMS: atom_id res chain seq x y z
N LYS A 1 36.80 -4.57 -27.87
CA LYS A 1 36.57 -4.13 -26.48
C LYS A 1 35.63 -2.91 -26.42
N PHE A 2 35.82 -1.87 -27.25
CA PHE A 2 34.93 -0.70 -27.30
C PHE A 2 33.50 -0.99 -27.80
N ILE A 3 33.33 -1.91 -28.74
CA ILE A 3 32.00 -2.30 -29.26
C ILE A 3 31.14 -2.94 -28.16
N ALA A 4 31.74 -3.83 -27.34
CA ALA A 4 31.04 -4.46 -26.23
C ALA A 4 30.58 -3.44 -25.18
N LEU A 5 31.42 -2.44 -24.88
CA LEU A 5 31.07 -1.32 -24.00
C LEU A 5 29.90 -0.48 -24.54
N GLY A 6 29.87 -0.21 -25.84
CA GLY A 6 28.77 0.51 -26.48
C GLY A 6 27.44 -0.24 -26.40
N VAL A 7 27.46 -1.55 -26.66
CA VAL A 7 26.26 -2.41 -26.57
C VAL A 7 25.73 -2.47 -25.14
N THR A 8 26.61 -2.61 -24.14
CA THR A 8 26.18 -2.62 -22.73
C THR A 8 25.58 -1.30 -22.30
N LEU A 9 26.13 -0.17 -22.75
CA LEU A 9 25.61 1.15 -22.39
C LEU A 9 24.21 1.38 -22.98
N LEU A 10 24.00 0.96 -24.22
CA LEU A 10 22.72 1.06 -24.92
C LEU A 10 21.66 0.16 -24.26
N TRP A 11 22.06 -1.02 -23.79
CA TRP A 11 21.19 -1.93 -23.05
C TRP A 11 20.77 -1.34 -21.70
N ILE A 12 21.69 -0.74 -20.94
CA ILE A 12 21.41 -0.08 -19.66
C ILE A 12 20.42 1.08 -19.85
N ILE A 13 20.61 1.90 -20.90
CA ILE A 13 19.69 3.01 -21.21
C ILE A 13 18.29 2.49 -21.51
N ALA A 14 18.17 1.41 -22.30
CA ALA A 14 16.88 0.78 -22.60
C ALA A 14 16.20 0.22 -21.34
N CYS A 15 16.96 -0.39 -20.42
CA CYS A 15 16.45 -0.86 -19.14
C CYS A 15 15.96 0.28 -18.26
N ILE A 16 16.73 1.36 -18.15
CA ILE A 16 16.33 2.55 -17.38
C ILE A 16 15.05 3.15 -17.97
N TRP A 17 14.96 3.29 -19.28
CA TRP A 17 13.75 3.77 -19.93
C TRP A 17 12.54 2.86 -19.70
N ARG A 18 12.73 1.54 -19.72
CA ARG A 18 11.68 0.58 -19.39
C ARG A 18 11.25 0.67 -17.93
N ILE A 19 12.19 0.83 -17.00
CA ILE A 19 11.93 1.02 -15.56
C ILE A 19 11.16 2.32 -15.33
N CYS A 20 11.57 3.42 -15.97
CA CYS A 20 10.88 4.70 -15.86
C CYS A 20 9.50 4.73 -16.53
N SER A 21 9.23 3.81 -17.48
CA SER A 21 7.91 3.65 -18.11
C SER A 21 7.01 2.64 -17.38
N PHE A 22 7.49 1.98 -16.32
CA PHE A 22 6.57 1.48 -15.31
C PHE A 22 5.98 2.70 -14.60
N THR A 23 4.86 3.16 -15.14
CA THR A 23 3.84 3.82 -14.34
C THR A 23 3.64 2.95 -13.10
N SER A 24 3.57 3.58 -11.93
CA SER A 24 3.01 2.99 -10.72
C SER A 24 1.53 2.71 -10.97
N GLU A 25 1.23 1.85 -11.94
CA GLU A 25 0.00 1.11 -11.98
C GLU A 25 0.09 0.25 -10.74
N PHE A 26 -0.55 0.73 -9.68
CA PHE A 26 -1.19 -0.19 -8.75
C PHE A 26 -1.83 -1.25 -9.64
N GLU A 27 -1.33 -2.48 -9.56
CA GLU A 27 -2.03 -3.63 -10.11
C GLU A 27 -3.39 -3.65 -9.41
N GLU A 28 -4.35 -2.92 -9.96
CA GLU A 28 -5.74 -3.22 -9.71
C GLU A 28 -5.87 -4.67 -10.14
N MET A 29 -5.99 -5.54 -9.16
CA MET A 29 -6.20 -6.96 -9.35
C MET A 29 -7.31 -7.10 -10.39
N ARG A 30 -6.98 -7.48 -11.61
CA ARG A 30 -7.96 -7.60 -12.69
C ARG A 30 -8.78 -8.84 -12.38
N VAL A 31 -9.88 -8.65 -11.67
CA VAL A 31 -10.80 -9.74 -11.28
C VAL A 31 -11.54 -10.29 -12.50
N LEU A 32 -11.65 -9.52 -13.59
CA LEU A 32 -12.44 -9.85 -14.77
C LEU A 32 -11.62 -9.71 -16.06
N ASP A 33 -11.89 -10.58 -17.03
CA ASP A 33 -11.32 -10.54 -18.38
C ASP A 33 -11.65 -9.23 -19.10
N ASN A 34 -10.79 -8.83 -20.04
CA ASN A 34 -10.91 -7.55 -20.74
C ASN A 34 -12.21 -7.42 -21.56
N ASP A 35 -12.77 -8.53 -22.05
CA ASP A 35 -14.00 -8.57 -22.84
C ASP A 35 -15.27 -8.76 -21.98
N HIS A 36 -15.12 -8.77 -20.65
CA HIS A 36 -16.26 -8.91 -19.76
C HIS A 36 -17.05 -7.60 -19.72
N TRP A 37 -18.35 -7.63 -20.03
CA TRP A 37 -19.23 -6.45 -20.10
C TRP A 37 -19.21 -5.56 -18.82
N LEU A 38 -18.94 -6.13 -17.65
CA LEU A 38 -18.74 -5.37 -16.40
C LEU A 38 -17.49 -4.47 -16.42
N GLN A 39 -16.46 -4.77 -17.22
CA GLN A 39 -15.32 -3.88 -17.43
C GLN A 39 -15.74 -2.65 -18.22
N GLU A 40 -16.55 -2.80 -19.28
CA GLU A 40 -17.10 -1.66 -20.03
C GLU A 40 -17.95 -0.76 -19.14
N LEU A 41 -18.81 -1.37 -18.30
CA LEU A 41 -19.60 -0.64 -17.31
C LEU A 41 -18.70 0.09 -16.29
N ARG A 42 -17.65 -0.57 -15.78
CA ARG A 42 -16.68 0.03 -14.88
C ARG A 42 -15.97 1.22 -15.52
N THR A 43 -15.51 1.08 -16.75
CA THR A 43 -14.83 2.15 -17.49
C THR A 43 -15.77 3.33 -17.75
N SER A 44 -17.02 3.08 -18.16
CA SER A 44 -18.02 4.15 -18.32
C SER A 44 -18.33 4.81 -16.98
N LEU A 45 -18.53 4.06 -15.90
CA LEU A 45 -18.76 4.65 -14.57
C LEU A 45 -17.54 5.45 -14.07
N LEU A 46 -16.32 4.96 -14.23
CA LEU A 46 -15.13 5.68 -13.79
C LEU A 46 -14.88 6.96 -14.60
N ASN A 47 -15.13 6.93 -15.91
CA ASN A 47 -14.90 8.07 -16.80
C ASN A 47 -16.04 9.10 -16.75
N ASP A 48 -17.29 8.65 -16.66
CA ASP A 48 -18.47 9.52 -16.75
C ASP A 48 -18.92 10.03 -15.37
N TYR A 49 -18.63 9.29 -14.29
CA TYR A 49 -18.94 9.65 -12.89
C TYR A 49 -17.71 10.21 -12.15
N HIS A 50 -16.83 10.91 -12.86
CA HIS A 50 -15.59 11.49 -12.34
C HIS A 50 -15.81 12.74 -11.45
N ASN A 51 -16.77 12.68 -10.53
CA ASN A 51 -17.03 13.70 -9.50
C ASN A 51 -16.60 13.28 -8.08
N SER A 52 -15.95 12.13 -7.90
CA SER A 52 -15.45 11.72 -6.58
C SER A 52 -13.96 11.43 -6.55
N LYS A 53 -13.15 12.10 -7.39
CA LYS A 53 -11.75 12.34 -7.02
C LYS A 53 -11.74 13.33 -5.86
N SER A 54 -12.22 12.91 -4.68
CA SER A 54 -11.79 13.55 -3.45
C SER A 54 -10.28 13.45 -3.47
N ALA A 55 -9.59 14.58 -3.30
CA ALA A 55 -8.15 14.58 -3.15
C ALA A 55 -7.84 13.58 -2.04
N THR A 56 -7.32 12.42 -2.41
CA THR A 56 -7.01 11.36 -1.45
C THR A 56 -5.76 11.85 -0.74
N SER A 57 -5.96 12.59 0.35
CA SER A 57 -4.86 12.98 1.21
C SER A 57 -4.34 11.73 1.88
N LEU A 58 -3.01 11.60 1.91
CA LEU A 58 -2.37 10.57 2.70
C LEU A 58 -2.77 10.79 4.16
N THR A 59 -3.57 9.89 4.71
CA THR A 59 -3.92 9.90 6.13
C THR A 59 -2.85 9.12 6.87
N ILE A 60 -2.09 9.80 7.73
CA ILE A 60 -1.13 9.17 8.62
C ILE A 60 -1.84 8.93 9.95
N SER A 61 -1.88 7.68 10.39
CA SER A 61 -2.47 7.29 11.68
C SER A 61 -1.38 6.77 12.59
N PHE A 62 -1.30 7.33 13.80
CA PHE A 62 -0.44 6.81 14.87
C PHE A 62 -1.31 5.99 15.82
N ILE A 63 -0.91 4.75 16.07
CA ILE A 63 -1.60 3.81 16.95
C ILE A 63 -0.58 3.34 17.97
N TRP A 64 -0.96 3.39 19.25
CA TRP A 64 -0.15 2.92 20.37
C TRP A 64 -0.95 1.94 21.23
N GLY A 65 -0.29 1.22 22.14
CA GLY A 65 -0.92 0.24 23.02
C GLY A 65 -1.06 -1.15 22.41
N LEU A 66 -0.48 -1.37 21.23
CA LEU A 66 -0.29 -2.68 20.63
C LEU A 66 1.20 -3.00 20.65
N ASP A 67 1.56 -4.21 21.09
CA ASP A 67 2.95 -4.68 21.10
C ASP A 67 3.24 -5.42 19.78
N TYR A 68 2.52 -6.50 19.52
CA TYR A 68 2.61 -7.26 18.27
C TYR A 68 1.33 -8.04 17.94
N LEU A 69 1.29 -8.55 16.71
CA LEU A 69 0.27 -9.48 16.23
C LEU A 69 0.82 -10.91 16.34
N ASP A 70 0.25 -11.72 17.22
CA ASP A 70 0.63 -13.12 17.40
C ASP A 70 0.09 -13.96 16.25
N LYS A 71 1.01 -14.63 15.54
CA LYS A 71 0.72 -15.45 14.37
C LYS A 71 1.12 -16.91 14.53
N GLU A 72 1.45 -17.36 15.75
CA GLU A 72 1.98 -18.71 15.96
C GLU A 72 1.03 -19.82 15.50
N ASN A 73 -0.28 -19.61 15.68
CA ASN A 73 -1.33 -20.58 15.33
C ASN A 73 -2.20 -20.17 14.15
N VAL A 74 -1.73 -19.24 13.32
CA VAL A 74 -2.51 -18.74 12.18
C VAL A 74 -2.48 -19.72 11.02
N ASP A 75 -3.66 -20.07 10.50
CA ASP A 75 -3.75 -20.82 9.25
C ASP A 75 -3.32 -19.94 8.07
N ARG A 76 -2.22 -20.31 7.43
CA ARG A 76 -1.67 -19.59 6.27
C ARG A 76 -2.61 -19.60 5.05
N TRP A 77 -3.61 -20.47 5.04
CA TRP A 77 -4.55 -20.63 3.92
C TRP A 77 -5.92 -19.99 4.17
N ASP A 78 -6.24 -19.58 5.41
CA ASP A 78 -7.46 -18.83 5.70
C ASP A 78 -7.15 -17.34 5.81
N PRO A 79 -7.49 -16.52 4.80
CA PRO A 79 -7.21 -15.07 4.83
C PRO A 79 -8.00 -14.32 5.92
N ARG A 80 -8.95 -14.98 6.59
CA ARG A 80 -9.72 -14.40 7.71
C ARG A 80 -9.03 -14.62 9.05
N ASP A 81 -8.14 -15.60 9.14
CA ASP A 81 -7.34 -15.83 10.33
C ASP A 81 -6.09 -14.94 10.26
N VAL A 82 -6.15 -13.80 10.93
CA VAL A 82 -5.06 -12.82 10.96
C VAL A 82 -4.20 -12.95 12.22
N GLY A 83 -4.58 -13.83 13.15
CA GLY A 83 -3.95 -13.99 14.45
C GLY A 83 -4.60 -13.14 15.55
N GLU A 84 -3.93 -13.09 16.70
CA GLU A 84 -4.42 -12.39 17.89
C GLU A 84 -3.60 -11.14 18.17
N LEU A 85 -4.29 -10.01 18.40
CA LEU A 85 -3.62 -8.79 18.84
C LEU A 85 -3.16 -8.92 20.29
N LYS A 86 -1.87 -8.67 20.55
CA LYS A 86 -1.33 -8.54 21.90
C LYS A 86 -1.17 -7.06 22.25
N TYR A 87 -1.79 -6.66 23.35
CA TYR A 87 -1.76 -5.29 23.84
C TYR A 87 -0.53 -5.04 24.71
N ASP A 88 0.01 -3.83 24.64
CA ASP A 88 1.10 -3.42 25.52
C ASP A 88 0.54 -3.12 26.93
N GLU A 89 0.85 -3.98 27.89
CA GLU A 89 0.40 -3.84 29.28
C GLU A 89 1.05 -2.65 30.02
N ASN A 90 2.16 -2.12 29.49
CA ASN A 90 2.86 -0.98 30.06
C ASN A 90 2.29 0.36 29.59
N MET A 91 1.52 0.35 28.50
CA MET A 91 0.86 1.53 27.97
C MET A 91 -0.22 2.01 28.93
N LYS A 92 0.02 3.16 29.60
CA LYS A 92 -0.97 3.82 30.45
C LYS A 92 -1.18 5.26 30.01
N LEU A 93 -2.40 5.60 29.64
CA LEU A 93 -2.79 6.97 29.26
C LEU A 93 -3.25 7.84 30.44
N HIS A 94 -3.52 7.21 31.58
CA HIS A 94 -4.01 7.91 32.78
C HIS A 94 -3.01 8.86 33.46
N PRO A 95 -1.69 8.57 33.51
CA PRO A 95 -0.74 9.49 34.13
C PRO A 95 -0.73 10.85 33.41
N GLU A 96 -0.81 11.95 34.18
CA GLU A 96 -0.83 13.31 33.63
C GLU A 96 0.40 13.61 32.75
N ALA A 97 1.57 13.07 33.11
CA ALA A 97 2.79 13.20 32.31
C ALA A 97 2.60 12.71 30.86
N ASN A 98 2.00 11.52 30.69
CA ASN A 98 1.78 10.94 29.36
C ASN A 98 0.72 11.72 28.56
N GLN A 99 -0.24 12.36 29.23
CA GLN A 99 -1.24 13.23 28.58
C GLN A 99 -0.59 14.52 28.08
N HIS A 100 0.33 15.10 28.85
CA HIS A 100 1.12 16.25 28.41
C HIS A 100 2.00 15.91 27.21
N ASP A 101 2.62 14.73 27.18
CA ASP A 101 3.44 14.28 26.05
C ASP A 101 2.62 14.14 24.77
N ILE A 102 1.40 13.60 24.85
CA ILE A 102 0.49 13.49 23.69
C ILE A 102 0.04 14.87 23.21
N LEU A 103 -0.28 15.78 24.13
CA LEU A 103 -0.61 17.17 23.78
C LEU A 103 0.57 17.90 23.13
N GLY A 104 1.81 17.57 23.50
CA GLY A 104 3.01 18.10 22.87
C GLY A 104 3.31 17.53 21.48
N LEU A 105 2.74 16.37 21.13
CA LEU A 105 2.89 15.73 19.83
C LEU A 105 1.95 16.31 18.75
N CYS A 106 0.83 16.90 19.18
CA CYS A 106 -0.21 17.52 18.33
C CYS A 106 0.10 18.98 17.99
#